data_AF-A0AAD5NVV9-F1
#
_entry.id   AF-A0AAD5NVV9-F1
#
_cell.length_a   1.000
_cell.length_b   1.000
_cell.length_c   1.000
_cell.angle_alpha   90.00
_cell.angle_beta   90.00
_cell.angle_gamma   90.00
#
_symmetry.space_group_name_H-M   'P 1'
#
loop_
_entity.id
_entity.type
_entity.pdbx_description
1 polymer ?
#
loop_
_entity_poly.entity_id
_entity_poly.type
_entity_poly.pdbx_seq_one_letter_code
_entity_poly.pdbx_strand_id
1 'polypeptide(L)'
;MNGKGSNGFGRNGFDNSNRKMDEDYNKDMLGRKNNVKNGRHAKNVTSSGNIDSSRVSGSRFNILNEEMEVNLNEGSSQQKANSSEEIAIGANSENVCELEGLIRLSTRGLSKTERDNNNNNMKMGFVGAMHRPPPATPLPLRHVRASVISCSSSSGHVSFVKDVAAANPPAHLNQLLKVLQTRGETIISPGSRQGLIPLVIPLSENLSGAVTALLRWPTAPPGMEMPVVEVRKHGVWLLAKNVDQYIHRILVEEDARHLKESNSELFHASSEAGKKLYRRGDFAESQITNLDSYLLKKVGIFPDVLEGKVMRHFEEGDHVSAMVTGEFYMKKELFPGFGRPFVFSAEILLRVGRTSEAKDAARVALKSPWWTLGCLYQDVASIAQWDDEQIEYINEKVTEEGRREDLKKGKAPAQIALDEAAFLLDLASIEGTWADYTERIAECYKEAGLNEIAKFIMYRD
;
A
#
# COMPACT_ATOMS: atom_id res chain seq x y z
N MET A 1 8.15 59.86 47.57
CA MET A 1 8.96 58.65 47.35
C MET A 1 8.07 57.46 47.67
N ASN A 2 7.66 56.78 46.60
CA ASN A 2 6.54 55.84 46.46
C ASN A 2 6.94 54.45 47.00
N GLY A 3 6.08 53.52 47.42
CA GLY A 3 4.64 53.35 47.22
C GLY A 3 4.36 51.95 46.65
N LYS A 4 3.69 51.09 47.45
CA LYS A 4 2.77 49.96 47.15
C LYS A 4 2.80 49.27 45.76
N GLY A 5 2.65 47.94 45.77
CA GLY A 5 1.53 47.29 45.06
C GLY A 5 1.80 46.15 44.06
N SER A 6 1.24 44.97 44.40
CA SER A 6 0.35 44.11 43.58
C SER A 6 0.82 43.31 42.34
N ASN A 7 0.51 41.99 42.42
CA ASN A 7 -0.18 41.09 41.48
C ASN A 7 0.40 40.77 40.08
N GLY A 8 0.34 39.47 39.72
CA GLY A 8 0.26 39.04 38.31
C GLY A 8 0.50 37.55 38.06
N PHE A 9 -0.59 36.80 37.85
CA PHE A 9 -0.66 35.42 37.35
C PHE A 9 -0.04 35.22 35.96
N GLY A 10 0.36 33.97 35.63
CA GLY A 10 0.58 33.54 34.25
C GLY A 10 1.04 32.09 34.09
N ARG A 11 0.10 31.13 34.11
CA ARG A 11 0.28 29.76 33.62
C ARG A 11 0.48 29.78 32.10
N ASN A 12 1.45 29.01 31.58
CA ASN A 12 1.40 28.49 30.21
C ASN A 12 1.48 26.96 30.28
N GLY A 13 0.34 26.32 30.01
CA GLY A 13 0.27 24.91 29.67
C GLY A 13 0.27 24.79 28.15
N PHE A 14 1.14 23.94 27.63
CA PHE A 14 1.07 23.39 26.28
C PHE A 14 1.63 21.97 26.33
N ASP A 15 0.89 21.07 25.70
CA ASP A 15 1.27 19.74 25.19
C ASP A 15 0.36 18.61 25.68
N ASN A 16 -0.80 18.51 25.02
CA ASN A 16 -1.54 17.26 24.94
C ASN A 16 -2.46 17.13 23.69
N SER A 17 -2.21 17.92 22.63
CA SER A 17 -3.07 17.97 21.44
C SER A 17 -2.69 17.02 20.30
N ASN A 18 -1.52 16.35 20.35
CA ASN A 18 -1.05 15.50 19.24
C ASN A 18 -1.49 14.03 19.30
N ARG A 19 -2.11 13.55 20.39
CA ARG A 19 -2.57 12.15 20.48
C ARG A 19 -3.97 11.90 19.93
N LYS A 20 -4.75 12.96 19.66
CA LYS A 20 -6.16 12.83 19.27
C LYS A 20 -6.40 12.84 17.75
N MET A 21 -5.40 13.25 16.94
CA MET A 21 -5.55 13.35 15.48
C MET A 21 -5.46 12.00 14.76
N ASP A 22 -4.71 11.03 15.28
CA ASP A 22 -4.51 9.73 14.61
C ASP A 22 -5.73 8.78 14.74
N GLU A 23 -6.57 8.98 15.76
CA GLU A 23 -7.80 8.20 15.93
C GLU A 23 -8.94 8.68 15.03
N ASP A 24 -9.03 9.98 14.75
CA ASP A 24 -10.15 10.56 14.00
C ASP A 24 -10.02 10.32 12.48
N TYR A 25 -8.80 10.23 11.94
CA TYR A 25 -8.57 9.85 10.53
C TYR A 25 -9.02 8.41 10.22
N ASN A 26 -8.95 7.49 11.20
CA ASN A 26 -9.47 6.13 11.05
C ASN A 26 -10.96 6.00 11.40
N LYS A 27 -11.51 6.82 12.31
CA LYS A 27 -12.93 6.76 12.72
C LYS A 27 -13.90 7.21 11.61
N ASP A 28 -13.55 8.23 10.83
CA ASP A 28 -14.45 8.72 9.77
C ASP A 28 -14.56 7.77 8.55
N MET A 29 -13.58 6.90 8.33
CA MET A 29 -13.64 5.80 7.34
C MET A 29 -14.52 4.62 7.80
N LEU A 30 -14.79 4.50 9.10
CA LEU A 30 -15.56 3.42 9.72
C LEU A 30 -17.04 3.79 9.99
N GLY A 31 -17.44 5.03 9.71
CA GLY A 31 -18.75 5.58 10.05
C GLY A 31 -19.74 5.83 8.90
N ARG A 32 -19.79 5.00 7.84
CA ARG A 32 -20.80 5.17 6.76
C ARG A 32 -21.97 4.19 6.92
N LYS A 33 -23.01 4.56 7.68
CA LYS A 33 -24.34 3.95 7.62
C LYS A 33 -25.28 4.81 6.75
N ASN A 34 -25.81 4.19 5.70
CA ASN A 34 -26.78 4.77 4.77
C ASN A 34 -28.07 5.19 5.49
N ASN A 35 -28.53 6.42 5.24
CA ASN A 35 -29.88 6.84 5.59
C ASN A 35 -30.53 7.53 4.37
N VAL A 36 -31.17 6.72 3.53
CA VAL A 36 -32.06 7.18 2.46
C VAL A 36 -33.41 7.48 3.10
N LYS A 37 -33.74 8.77 3.28
CA LYS A 37 -35.10 9.20 3.62
C LYS A 37 -35.88 9.49 2.34
N ASN A 38 -36.77 8.57 1.99
CA ASN A 38 -37.85 8.82 1.03
C ASN A 38 -38.87 9.78 1.65
N GLY A 39 -39.00 10.98 1.09
CA GLY A 39 -40.16 11.83 1.27
C GLY A 39 -41.03 11.77 0.03
N ARG A 40 -42.34 11.49 0.18
CA ARG A 40 -43.36 11.95 -0.75
C ARG A 40 -44.74 12.02 -0.11
N HIS A 41 -45.45 13.05 -0.55
CA HIS A 41 -46.68 13.62 -0.04
C HIS A 41 -47.92 12.73 -0.15
N ALA A 42 -48.85 12.98 0.77
CA ALA A 42 -50.21 12.48 0.83
C ALA A 42 -51.10 13.01 -0.30
N LYS A 43 -51.98 12.15 -0.84
CA LYS A 43 -53.34 12.47 -1.29
C LYS A 43 -54.27 11.28 -1.05
N ASN A 44 -55.43 11.59 -0.46
CA ASN A 44 -56.57 10.71 -0.20
C ASN A 44 -57.20 10.18 -1.49
N VAL A 45 -57.77 8.96 -1.46
CA VAL A 45 -59.15 8.60 -1.90
C VAL A 45 -59.47 7.18 -1.41
N THR A 46 -60.74 7.01 -1.06
CA THR A 46 -61.49 5.90 -0.44
C THR A 46 -61.58 4.57 -1.21
N SER A 47 -61.79 3.50 -0.43
CA SER A 47 -62.76 2.39 -0.65
C SER A 47 -62.20 0.96 -0.89
N SER A 48 -62.63 0.09 0.03
CA SER A 48 -63.03 -1.33 -0.11
C SER A 48 -61.97 -2.42 -0.34
N GLY A 49 -61.94 -3.38 0.60
CA GLY A 49 -61.96 -4.81 0.26
C GLY A 49 -60.83 -5.69 0.79
N ASN A 50 -60.96 -6.13 2.04
CA ASN A 50 -60.59 -7.43 2.64
C ASN A 50 -59.58 -8.36 1.90
N ILE A 51 -58.52 -8.81 2.58
CA ILE A 51 -58.46 -10.06 3.38
C ILE A 51 -57.04 -10.19 3.99
N ASP A 52 -57.05 -10.60 5.26
CA ASP A 52 -55.94 -10.89 6.18
C ASP A 52 -54.90 -11.93 5.73
N SER A 53 -53.63 -11.74 6.13
CA SER A 53 -53.02 -12.52 7.23
C SER A 53 -51.52 -12.17 7.49
N SER A 54 -51.24 -11.74 8.74
CA SER A 54 -50.01 -11.95 9.58
C SER A 54 -48.61 -11.77 8.94
N ARG A 55 -47.71 -10.83 9.30
CA ARG A 55 -47.29 -10.23 10.59
C ARG A 55 -46.93 -11.32 11.63
N VAL A 56 -45.68 -11.54 12.06
CA VAL A 56 -44.81 -10.76 12.98
C VAL A 56 -43.53 -11.61 13.17
N SER A 57 -42.29 -11.17 12.98
CA SER A 57 -41.34 -10.52 13.92
C SER A 57 -39.93 -10.83 13.35
N GLY A 58 -38.89 -9.99 13.37
CA GLY A 58 -38.53 -8.99 14.36
C GLY A 58 -37.44 -9.55 15.29
N SER A 59 -36.20 -9.09 15.09
CA SER A 59 -35.05 -9.13 16.03
C SER A 59 -34.07 -10.33 15.96
N ARG A 60 -32.83 -10.04 15.53
CA ARG A 60 -31.61 -10.18 16.35
C ARG A 60 -30.38 -9.64 15.59
N PHE A 61 -29.94 -8.46 15.98
CA PHE A 61 -28.59 -7.92 15.75
C PHE A 61 -28.05 -7.47 17.12
N ASN A 62 -26.73 -7.59 17.29
CA ASN A 62 -25.86 -7.14 18.40
C ASN A 62 -25.66 -8.11 19.57
N ILE A 63 -24.48 -8.75 19.60
CA ILE A 63 -23.49 -8.87 20.72
C ILE A 63 -22.17 -9.26 19.99
N LEU A 64 -20.97 -8.68 20.10
CA LEU A 64 -20.14 -8.21 21.22
C LEU A 64 -19.12 -7.18 20.69
N ASN A 65 -18.93 -6.08 21.40
CA ASN A 65 -17.67 -5.31 21.42
C ASN A 65 -17.72 -4.42 22.66
N GLU A 66 -17.09 -4.85 23.75
CA GLU A 66 -16.57 -4.00 24.83
C GLU A 66 -15.76 -4.88 25.81
N GLU A 67 -14.82 -4.24 26.49
CA GLU A 67 -13.90 -4.74 27.54
C GLU A 67 -12.56 -5.35 27.09
N MET A 68 -11.49 -4.54 27.12
CA MET A 68 -10.41 -4.66 28.12
C MET A 68 -9.30 -3.59 27.94
N GLU A 69 -9.33 -2.56 28.79
CA GLU A 69 -8.17 -1.95 29.46
C GLU A 69 -8.63 -1.81 30.93
N VAL A 70 -7.88 -2.18 31.97
CA VAL A 70 -6.66 -1.56 32.51
C VAL A 70 -6.12 -2.50 33.60
N ASN A 71 -4.80 -2.69 33.69
CA ASN A 71 -4.03 -2.63 34.94
C ASN A 71 -2.54 -2.96 34.72
N LEU A 72 -1.67 -1.94 34.78
CA LEU A 72 -0.26 -2.10 35.16
C LEU A 72 0.26 -0.84 35.88
N ASN A 73 0.69 -1.03 37.12
CA ASN A 73 1.78 -0.35 37.85
C ASN A 73 2.01 -1.23 39.10
N GLU A 74 3.20 -1.53 39.64
CA GLU A 74 4.55 -0.95 39.59
C GLU A 74 5.52 -2.05 40.09
N GLY A 75 6.84 -1.97 39.81
CA GLY A 75 7.84 -2.57 40.70
C GLY A 75 9.14 -3.15 40.14
N SER A 76 10.12 -2.26 39.95
CA SER A 76 11.56 -2.45 40.25
C SER A 76 12.54 -3.19 39.29
N SER A 77 13.43 -2.36 38.73
CA SER A 77 14.90 -2.39 38.90
C SER A 77 15.81 -3.38 38.15
N GLN A 78 16.64 -2.76 37.29
CA GLN A 78 18.07 -3.02 37.01
C GLN A 78 18.49 -4.38 36.41
N GLN A 79 18.90 -4.38 35.13
CA GLN A 79 20.30 -4.58 34.73
C GLN A 79 20.51 -4.56 33.20
N LYS A 80 21.60 -3.88 32.82
CA LYS A 80 22.53 -4.12 31.70
C LYS A 80 22.09 -3.85 30.24
N ALA A 81 22.80 -2.83 29.71
CA ALA A 81 23.08 -2.60 28.31
C ALA A 81 23.70 -3.83 27.60
N ASN A 82 23.20 -4.07 26.38
CA ASN A 82 23.85 -4.67 25.20
C ASN A 82 22.86 -5.60 24.46
N SER A 83 21.97 -5.04 23.65
CA SER A 83 21.26 -5.79 22.60
C SER A 83 20.43 -4.83 21.73
N SER A 84 20.99 -4.38 20.61
CA SER A 84 20.24 -3.58 19.63
C SER A 84 20.34 -4.16 18.22
N GLU A 85 20.63 -5.47 18.08
CA GLU A 85 20.82 -6.08 16.75
C GLU A 85 20.06 -7.39 16.51
N GLU A 86 19.20 -7.83 17.44
CA GLU A 86 18.44 -9.10 17.31
C GLU A 86 16.95 -8.91 16.96
N ILE A 87 16.47 -7.67 16.83
CA ILE A 87 15.03 -7.35 16.84
C ILE A 87 14.35 -7.53 15.46
N ALA A 88 15.08 -7.50 14.35
CA ALA A 88 14.48 -7.59 13.01
C ALA A 88 14.30 -9.04 12.49
N ILE A 89 15.16 -9.98 12.92
CA ILE A 89 15.07 -11.39 12.48
C ILE A 89 13.90 -12.11 13.17
N GLY A 90 13.61 -11.75 14.42
CA GLY A 90 12.51 -12.33 15.21
C GLY A 90 11.13 -12.05 14.60
N ALA A 91 10.82 -10.79 14.31
CA ALA A 91 9.49 -10.37 13.86
C ALA A 91 9.05 -10.99 12.52
N ASN A 92 9.97 -11.19 11.57
CA ASN A 92 9.65 -11.85 10.30
C ASN A 92 9.47 -13.36 10.49
N SER A 93 10.29 -13.99 11.34
CA SER A 93 10.15 -15.41 11.65
C SER A 93 8.83 -15.74 12.34
N GLU A 94 8.37 -14.87 13.25
CA GLU A 94 7.07 -15.01 13.92
C GLU A 94 5.90 -14.90 12.94
N ASN A 95 5.91 -13.88 12.07
CA ASN A 95 4.88 -13.70 11.04
C ASN A 95 4.80 -14.90 10.07
N VAL A 96 5.94 -15.47 9.67
CA VAL A 96 5.91 -16.66 8.81
C VAL A 96 5.55 -17.93 9.56
N CYS A 97 5.98 -18.09 10.81
CA CYS A 97 5.53 -19.19 11.66
C CYS A 97 4.02 -19.14 11.90
N GLU A 98 3.47 -17.94 12.04
CA GLU A 98 2.03 -17.70 12.11
C GLU A 98 1.35 -18.09 10.80
N LEU A 99 1.82 -17.61 9.64
CA LEU A 99 1.28 -18.00 8.33
C LEU A 99 1.32 -19.52 8.11
N GLU A 100 2.46 -20.16 8.38
CA GLU A 100 2.58 -21.62 8.27
C GLU A 100 1.69 -22.35 9.29
N GLY A 101 1.52 -21.79 10.48
CA GLY A 101 0.59 -22.27 11.50
C GLY A 101 -0.86 -22.20 11.03
N LEU A 102 -1.28 -21.06 10.47
CA LEU A 102 -2.61 -20.83 9.92
C LEU A 102 -2.91 -21.80 8.77
N ILE A 103 -1.96 -21.97 7.84
CA ILE A 103 -2.09 -22.94 6.74
C ILE A 103 -2.22 -24.38 7.28
N ARG A 104 -1.40 -24.76 8.26
CA ARG A 104 -1.44 -26.12 8.87
C ARG A 104 -2.73 -26.38 9.64
N LEU A 105 -3.27 -25.39 10.34
CA LEU A 105 -4.52 -25.52 11.09
C LEU A 105 -5.71 -25.66 10.14
N SER A 106 -5.73 -24.87 9.07
CA SER A 106 -6.79 -24.91 8.06
C SER A 106 -6.80 -26.24 7.28
N THR A 107 -5.63 -26.74 6.88
CA THR A 107 -5.49 -28.04 6.20
C THR A 107 -5.81 -29.24 7.10
N ARG A 108 -5.54 -29.16 8.42
CA ARG A 108 -5.94 -30.20 9.39
C ARG A 108 -7.44 -30.23 9.66
N GLY A 109 -8.13 -29.09 9.56
CA GLY A 109 -9.58 -29.01 9.72
C GLY A 109 -10.36 -29.79 8.65
N LEU A 110 -9.74 -30.05 7.50
CA LEU A 110 -10.34 -30.75 6.35
C LEU A 110 -9.96 -32.23 6.27
N SER A 111 -9.03 -32.73 7.10
CA SER A 111 -8.64 -34.15 7.07
C SER A 111 -9.67 -35.08 7.74
N LYS A 112 -10.87 -34.58 8.05
CA LYS A 112 -11.92 -35.33 8.76
C LYS A 112 -13.33 -35.10 8.19
N THR A 113 -13.45 -34.95 6.89
CA THR A 113 -14.64 -35.33 6.08
C THR A 113 -14.31 -35.08 4.61
N GLU A 114 -14.88 -35.88 3.70
CA GLU A 114 -14.76 -35.77 2.23
C GLU A 114 -13.49 -36.39 1.61
N ARG A 115 -13.39 -37.71 1.76
CA ARG A 115 -13.10 -38.57 0.61
C ARG A 115 -14.46 -38.99 0.04
N ASP A 116 -14.61 -38.88 -1.28
CA ASP A 116 -15.76 -39.30 -2.11
C ASP A 116 -16.74 -38.18 -2.52
N ASN A 117 -16.48 -37.61 -3.70
CA ASN A 117 -17.43 -37.25 -4.77
C ASN A 117 -17.02 -35.94 -5.46
N ASN A 118 -16.38 -36.07 -6.63
CA ASN A 118 -16.98 -35.57 -7.87
C ASN A 118 -16.07 -35.89 -9.07
N ASN A 119 -16.36 -37.03 -9.68
CA ASN A 119 -16.09 -37.27 -11.09
C ASN A 119 -17.41 -36.94 -11.81
N ASN A 120 -17.44 -35.89 -12.65
CA ASN A 120 -18.28 -35.82 -13.86
C ASN A 120 -18.07 -34.51 -14.64
N ASN A 121 -17.29 -34.63 -15.71
CA ASN A 121 -17.69 -34.35 -17.10
C ASN A 121 -18.44 -33.03 -17.41
N MET A 122 -17.78 -32.11 -18.11
CA MET A 122 -18.41 -31.39 -19.23
C MET A 122 -17.40 -31.14 -20.37
N LYS A 123 -17.64 -31.85 -21.48
CA LYS A 123 -17.23 -31.48 -22.85
C LYS A 123 -18.10 -30.31 -23.32
N MET A 124 -17.49 -29.24 -23.81
CA MET A 124 -18.13 -28.27 -24.70
C MET A 124 -17.16 -27.94 -25.85
N GLY A 125 -17.69 -28.01 -27.06
CA GLY A 125 -16.94 -28.04 -28.32
C GLY A 125 -16.38 -26.69 -28.75
N PHE A 126 -15.26 -26.75 -29.45
CA PHE A 126 -14.62 -25.64 -30.14
C PHE A 126 -14.90 -25.76 -31.65
N VAL A 127 -15.59 -24.77 -32.23
CA VAL A 127 -15.64 -24.56 -33.68
C VAL A 127 -15.57 -23.05 -33.89
N GLY A 128 -14.60 -22.58 -34.69
CA GLY A 128 -14.55 -21.17 -35.08
C GLY A 128 -13.27 -20.69 -35.73
N ALA A 129 -13.12 -21.02 -37.02
CA ALA A 129 -12.50 -20.24 -38.09
C ALA A 129 -11.16 -19.49 -37.86
N MET A 130 -10.13 -19.96 -38.56
CA MET A 130 -8.94 -19.20 -38.92
C MET A 130 -9.27 -18.06 -39.89
N HIS A 131 -8.81 -16.84 -39.58
CA HIS A 131 -8.50 -15.84 -40.60
C HIS A 131 -7.21 -15.10 -40.26
N ARG A 132 -6.24 -15.24 -41.18
CA ARG A 132 -4.92 -14.60 -41.21
C ARG A 132 -4.98 -13.39 -42.14
N PRO A 133 -4.44 -12.22 -41.76
CA PRO A 133 -4.05 -11.17 -42.72
C PRO A 133 -2.51 -11.14 -42.95
N PRO A 134 -2.06 -10.52 -44.06
CA PRO A 134 -0.70 -10.66 -44.61
C PRO A 134 0.32 -9.68 -43.96
N PRO A 135 1.64 -9.88 -44.21
CA PRO A 135 2.71 -9.16 -43.52
C PRO A 135 2.98 -7.79 -44.15
N ALA A 136 3.20 -6.78 -43.32
CA ALA A 136 3.73 -5.48 -43.72
C ALA A 136 5.20 -5.35 -43.27
N THR A 137 6.04 -4.97 -44.22
CA THR A 137 7.48 -4.66 -44.10
C THR A 137 7.77 -3.51 -43.14
N PRO A 138 8.83 -3.56 -42.32
CA PRO A 138 9.26 -2.42 -41.51
C PRO A 138 10.26 -1.53 -42.29
N LEU A 139 10.03 -0.22 -42.27
CA LEU A 139 11.03 0.80 -42.61
C LEU A 139 11.74 1.26 -41.32
N PRO A 140 13.07 1.46 -41.33
CA PRO A 140 13.78 1.85 -40.12
C PRO A 140 13.75 3.37 -39.94
N LEU A 141 13.07 3.85 -38.90
CA LEU A 141 13.27 5.20 -38.39
C LEU A 141 14.39 5.19 -37.36
N ARG A 142 15.56 5.70 -37.76
CA ARG A 142 16.65 6.08 -36.85
C ARG A 142 16.12 7.14 -35.88
N HIS A 143 15.94 6.79 -34.61
CA HIS A 143 15.92 7.77 -33.53
C HIS A 143 17.32 7.89 -32.97
N VAL A 144 17.97 9.01 -33.28
CA VAL A 144 19.16 9.48 -32.57
C VAL A 144 18.67 9.98 -31.21
N ARG A 145 18.77 9.15 -30.17
CA ARG A 145 18.67 9.63 -28.79
C ARG A 145 19.98 10.34 -28.45
N ALA A 146 19.89 11.66 -28.27
CA ALA A 146 20.94 12.40 -27.59
C ALA A 146 21.03 11.88 -26.15
N SER A 147 22.15 11.24 -25.82
CA SER A 147 22.47 10.86 -24.46
C SER A 147 22.76 12.12 -23.64
N VAL A 148 21.76 12.62 -22.93
CA VAL A 148 22.03 13.55 -21.83
C VAL A 148 22.63 12.72 -20.71
N ILE A 149 23.96 12.80 -20.55
CA ILE A 149 24.67 12.20 -19.42
C ILE A 149 24.32 13.06 -18.19
N SER A 150 23.23 12.71 -17.50
CA SER A 150 22.98 13.24 -16.16
C SER A 150 23.87 12.50 -15.17
N CYS A 151 24.97 13.13 -14.78
CA CYS A 151 25.86 12.63 -13.75
C CYS A 151 25.27 12.94 -12.37
N SER A 152 24.20 12.24 -11.99
CA SER A 152 23.69 12.28 -10.61
C SER A 152 24.64 11.48 -9.71
N SER A 153 25.63 12.18 -9.13
CA SER A 153 26.45 11.60 -8.06
C SER A 153 25.56 11.07 -6.92
N SER A 154 25.91 9.93 -6.33
CA SER A 154 25.10 9.27 -5.29
C SER A 154 24.79 10.19 -4.08
N SER A 155 25.68 11.16 -3.78
CA SER A 155 25.47 12.15 -2.72
C SER A 155 24.29 13.09 -2.96
N GLY A 156 23.85 13.27 -4.22
CA GLY A 156 22.71 14.11 -4.56
C GLY A 156 21.40 13.60 -3.96
N HIS A 157 21.18 12.28 -3.97
CA HIS A 157 19.95 11.67 -3.45
C HIS A 157 19.81 11.83 -1.93
N VAL A 158 20.89 11.60 -1.18
CA VAL A 158 20.88 11.76 0.29
C VAL A 158 20.58 13.21 0.68
N SER A 159 21.23 14.16 0.00
CA SER A 159 21.02 15.59 0.25
C SER A 159 19.59 15.98 -0.13
N PHE A 160 19.08 15.51 -1.26
CA PHE A 160 17.71 15.77 -1.68
C PHE A 160 16.66 15.26 -0.68
N VAL A 161 16.80 14.04 -0.18
CA VAL A 161 15.87 13.49 0.83
C VAL A 161 15.86 14.34 2.10
N LYS A 162 17.05 14.80 2.52
CA LYS A 162 17.21 15.62 3.72
C LYS A 162 16.68 17.04 3.53
N ASP A 163 17.14 17.71 2.48
CA ASP A 163 17.04 19.16 2.31
C ASP A 163 15.77 19.56 1.52
N VAL A 164 15.29 18.70 0.61
CA VAL A 164 14.10 18.95 -0.22
C VAL A 164 12.90 18.18 0.27
N ALA A 165 13.03 16.87 0.51
CA ALA A 165 11.92 16.05 0.99
C ALA A 165 11.66 16.17 2.51
N ALA A 166 12.49 16.96 3.21
CA ALA A 166 12.45 17.22 4.65
C ALA A 166 12.22 15.94 5.45
N ALA A 167 13.04 14.92 5.17
CA ALA A 167 12.91 13.59 5.73
C ALA A 167 14.27 13.05 6.17
N ASN A 168 14.25 11.98 6.97
CA ASN A 168 15.48 11.28 7.33
C ASN A 168 15.92 10.39 6.16
N PRO A 169 17.12 10.61 5.58
CA PRO A 169 17.61 9.74 4.51
C PRO A 169 17.82 8.30 5.00
N PRO A 170 17.41 7.28 4.22
CA PRO A 170 17.71 5.88 4.54
C PRO A 170 19.23 5.65 4.62
N ALA A 171 19.67 4.90 5.63
CA ALA A 171 21.09 4.72 5.95
C ALA A 171 21.93 4.19 4.78
N HIS A 172 21.41 3.22 4.04
CA HIS A 172 22.13 2.55 2.95
C HIS A 172 21.69 3.00 1.54
N LEU A 173 21.12 4.20 1.41
CA LEU A 173 20.62 4.70 0.13
C LEU A 173 21.71 4.75 -0.96
N ASN A 174 22.92 5.19 -0.60
CA ASN A 174 24.04 5.24 -1.55
C ASN A 174 24.44 3.84 -2.06
N GLN A 175 24.38 2.84 -1.19
CA GLN A 175 24.66 1.44 -1.52
C GLN A 175 23.58 0.89 -2.42
N LEU A 176 22.30 1.19 -2.16
CA LEU A 176 21.21 0.82 -3.06
C LEU A 176 21.41 1.37 -4.47
N LEU A 177 21.75 2.66 -4.61
CA LEU A 177 22.02 3.25 -5.93
C LEU A 177 23.14 2.53 -6.68
N LYS A 178 24.24 2.17 -5.99
CA LYS A 178 25.32 1.39 -6.60
C LYS A 178 24.87 0.00 -7.01
N VAL A 179 24.07 -0.66 -6.18
CA VAL A 179 23.49 -1.98 -6.47
C VAL A 179 22.60 -1.91 -7.71
N LEU A 180 21.69 -0.93 -7.80
CA LEU A 180 20.81 -0.74 -8.96
C LEU A 180 21.61 -0.45 -10.24
N GLN A 181 22.63 0.41 -10.15
CA GLN A 181 23.52 0.68 -11.28
C GLN A 181 24.27 -0.58 -11.74
N THR A 182 24.73 -1.41 -10.80
CA THR A 182 25.43 -2.67 -11.09
C THR A 182 24.49 -3.73 -11.71
N ARG A 183 23.18 -3.66 -11.43
CA ARG A 183 22.15 -4.47 -12.12
C ARG A 183 21.89 -4.00 -13.56
N GLY A 184 22.53 -2.92 -14.01
CA GLY A 184 22.35 -2.34 -15.34
C GLY A 184 21.23 -1.30 -15.43
N GLU A 185 20.72 -0.82 -14.29
CA GLU A 185 19.73 0.26 -14.27
C GLU A 185 20.41 1.63 -14.41
N THR A 186 19.70 2.59 -15.00
CA THR A 186 20.21 3.96 -15.15
C THR A 186 19.80 4.79 -13.94
N ILE A 187 20.77 5.38 -13.23
CA ILE A 187 20.47 6.29 -12.13
C ILE A 187 19.89 7.59 -12.68
N ILE A 188 18.78 8.03 -12.09
CA ILE A 188 18.05 9.23 -12.48
C ILE A 188 18.16 10.29 -11.39
N SER A 189 18.00 11.58 -11.74
CA SER A 189 18.06 12.65 -10.73
C SER A 189 16.87 12.54 -9.79
N PRO A 190 17.04 12.74 -8.47
CA PRO A 190 15.92 12.73 -7.51
C PRO A 190 14.88 13.84 -7.79
N GLY A 191 15.25 14.89 -8.54
CA GLY A 191 14.34 15.95 -8.97
C GLY A 191 13.63 15.67 -10.31
N SER A 192 14.01 14.63 -11.06
CA SER A 192 13.38 14.23 -12.34
C SER A 192 12.03 13.54 -12.12
N ARG A 193 11.06 14.30 -11.63
CA ARG A 193 9.73 13.81 -11.20
C ARG A 193 8.60 14.14 -12.18
N GLN A 194 8.93 14.71 -13.33
CA GLN A 194 7.93 15.10 -14.33
C GLN A 194 7.13 13.87 -14.79
N GLY A 195 5.80 13.94 -14.67
CA GLY A 195 4.90 12.85 -15.05
C GLY A 195 4.86 11.67 -14.08
N LEU A 196 5.57 11.73 -12.95
CA LEU A 196 5.46 10.77 -11.86
C LEU A 196 4.46 11.26 -10.81
N ILE A 197 3.96 10.36 -9.97
CA ILE A 197 3.21 10.73 -8.78
C ILE A 197 4.03 11.72 -7.93
N PRO A 198 3.46 12.82 -7.40
CA PRO A 198 4.24 13.89 -6.77
C PRO A 198 4.92 13.50 -5.44
N LEU A 199 4.65 12.30 -4.94
CA LEU A 199 5.11 11.79 -3.65
C LEU A 199 6.39 10.94 -3.74
N VAL A 200 6.95 10.72 -4.93
CA VAL A 200 8.13 9.85 -5.10
C VAL A 200 9.44 10.61 -5.26
N ILE A 201 10.52 9.96 -4.86
CA ILE A 201 11.90 10.38 -5.09
C ILE A 201 12.54 9.32 -6.00
N PRO A 202 12.62 9.57 -7.32
CA PRO A 202 13.18 8.63 -8.29
C PRO A 202 14.62 8.24 -7.94
N LEU A 203 14.98 6.96 -8.17
CA LEU A 203 16.32 6.41 -7.92
C LEU A 203 16.97 5.89 -9.21
N SER A 204 16.25 5.01 -9.92
CA SER A 204 16.74 4.38 -11.14
C SER A 204 15.61 4.07 -12.12
N GLU A 205 15.97 3.91 -13.38
CA GLU A 205 15.10 3.42 -14.44
C GLU A 205 15.70 2.13 -15.03
N ASN A 206 14.88 1.08 -15.15
CA ASN A 206 15.29 -0.17 -15.76
C ASN A 206 15.11 -0.16 -17.28
N LEU A 207 15.55 -1.22 -17.96
CA LEU A 207 15.49 -1.32 -19.42
C LEU A 207 14.07 -1.30 -20.00
N SER A 208 13.07 -1.64 -19.20
CA SER A 208 11.65 -1.60 -19.58
C SER A 208 11.03 -0.21 -19.40
N GLY A 209 11.79 0.76 -18.88
CA GLY A 209 11.32 2.10 -18.53
C GLY A 209 10.55 2.16 -17.21
N ALA A 210 10.58 1.10 -16.39
CA ALA A 210 9.99 1.15 -15.06
C ALA A 210 10.94 1.86 -14.09
N VAL A 211 10.40 2.74 -13.27
CA VAL A 211 11.15 3.60 -12.36
C VAL A 211 11.09 3.03 -10.95
N THR A 212 12.25 2.76 -10.36
CA THR A 212 12.39 2.47 -8.93
C THR A 212 12.55 3.78 -8.17
N ALA A 213 11.80 3.97 -7.09
CA ALA A 213 11.78 5.21 -6.31
C ALA A 213 11.63 4.95 -4.80
N LEU A 214 11.95 5.97 -4.00
CA LEU A 214 11.49 6.05 -2.60
C LEU A 214 10.12 6.74 -2.56
N LEU A 215 9.23 6.27 -1.70
CA LEU A 215 7.93 6.92 -1.48
C LEU A 215 7.95 7.80 -0.24
N ARG A 216 7.85 9.12 -0.42
CA ARG A 216 7.70 10.08 0.68
C ARG A 216 6.23 10.13 1.08
N TRP A 217 5.82 9.25 1.99
CA TRP A 217 4.46 9.27 2.51
C TRP A 217 4.16 10.62 3.19
N PRO A 218 3.08 11.33 2.81
CA PRO A 218 2.85 12.71 3.24
C PRO A 218 2.58 12.82 4.74
N THR A 219 1.88 11.83 5.31
CA THR A 219 1.52 11.73 6.72
C THR A 219 2.05 10.43 7.34
N ALA A 220 3.34 10.14 7.10
CA ALA A 220 3.96 8.90 7.56
C ALA A 220 3.81 8.73 9.08
N PRO A 221 3.26 7.61 9.58
CA PRO A 221 3.23 7.32 11.01
C PRO A 221 4.65 7.26 11.61
N PRO A 222 4.81 7.58 12.91
CA PRO A 222 6.09 7.42 13.59
C PRO A 222 6.66 6.00 13.44
N GLY A 223 7.93 5.89 13.07
CA GLY A 223 8.60 4.61 12.84
C GLY A 223 8.37 3.99 11.46
N MET A 224 7.52 4.58 10.60
CA MET A 224 7.43 4.17 9.21
C MET A 224 8.65 4.67 8.43
N GLU A 225 9.50 3.75 7.99
CA GLU A 225 10.59 4.06 7.08
C GLU A 225 10.08 4.36 5.66
N MET A 226 10.91 5.02 4.85
CA MET A 226 10.60 5.32 3.45
C MET A 226 10.63 4.02 2.64
N PRO A 227 9.48 3.56 2.09
CA PRO A 227 9.45 2.33 1.32
C PRO A 227 10.05 2.52 -0.06
N VAL A 228 10.56 1.41 -0.61
CA VAL A 228 11.01 1.33 -2.00
C VAL A 228 9.84 0.85 -2.84
N VAL A 229 9.54 1.59 -3.91
CA VAL A 229 8.40 1.36 -4.79
C VAL A 229 8.81 1.35 -6.25
N GLU A 230 8.05 0.65 -7.08
CA GLU A 230 8.05 0.81 -8.53
C GLU A 230 6.95 1.82 -8.90
N VAL A 231 7.29 2.83 -9.69
CA VAL A 231 6.35 3.83 -10.18
C VAL A 231 5.75 3.36 -11.49
N ARG A 232 4.42 3.39 -11.56
CA ARG A 232 3.63 3.07 -12.75
C ARG A 232 2.76 4.25 -13.14
N LYS A 233 2.19 4.19 -14.34
CA LYS A 233 1.29 5.23 -14.87
C LYS A 233 0.19 5.62 -13.88
N HIS A 234 -0.44 4.62 -13.26
CA HIS A 234 -1.63 4.77 -12.40
C HIS A 234 -1.31 4.74 -10.90
N GLY A 235 -0.04 4.75 -10.49
CA GLY A 235 0.31 4.75 -9.07
C GLY A 235 1.64 4.06 -8.79
N VAL A 236 1.71 3.35 -7.67
CA VAL A 236 2.94 2.70 -7.19
C VAL A 236 2.72 1.26 -6.76
N TRP A 237 3.74 0.43 -6.94
CA TRP A 237 3.83 -0.92 -6.40
C TRP A 237 4.89 -0.99 -5.31
N LEU A 238 4.54 -1.53 -4.16
CA LEU A 238 5.49 -1.69 -3.07
C LEU A 238 6.48 -2.83 -3.35
N LEU A 239 7.77 -2.49 -3.44
CA LEU A 239 8.85 -3.46 -3.64
C LEU A 239 9.46 -3.93 -2.32
N ALA A 240 9.59 -3.03 -1.35
CA ALA A 240 10.09 -3.32 -0.01
C ALA A 240 9.69 -2.22 0.99
N LYS A 241 9.60 -2.56 2.28
CA LYS A 241 9.26 -1.60 3.35
C LYS A 241 10.35 -0.56 3.60
N ASN A 242 11.59 -0.89 3.30
CA ASN A 242 12.74 0.00 3.43
C ASN A 242 13.88 -0.41 2.48
N VAL A 243 14.92 0.41 2.43
CA VAL A 243 16.10 0.23 1.58
C VAL A 243 16.85 -1.06 1.91
N ASP A 244 17.03 -1.35 3.20
CA ASP A 244 17.82 -2.50 3.67
C ASP A 244 17.18 -3.82 3.26
N GLN A 245 15.85 -3.93 3.43
CA GLN A 245 15.07 -5.08 3.01
C GLN A 245 15.17 -5.28 1.49
N TYR A 246 15.19 -4.21 0.70
CA TYR A 246 15.33 -4.29 -0.75
C TYR A 246 16.74 -4.73 -1.18
N ILE A 247 17.79 -4.16 -0.59
CA ILE A 247 19.18 -4.60 -0.84
C ILE A 247 19.33 -6.08 -0.49
N HIS A 248 18.86 -6.49 0.68
CA HIS A 248 18.95 -7.88 1.14
C HIS A 248 18.25 -8.81 0.14
N ARG A 249 17.02 -8.49 -0.29
CA ARG A 249 16.32 -9.25 -1.32
C ARG A 249 17.13 -9.42 -2.60
N ILE A 250 17.69 -8.33 -3.14
CA ILE A 250 18.50 -8.36 -4.37
C ILE A 250 19.69 -9.29 -4.22
N LEU A 251 20.38 -9.28 -3.08
CA LEU A 251 21.55 -10.12 -2.83
C LEU A 251 21.19 -11.61 -2.74
N VAL A 252 20.06 -11.95 -2.10
CA VAL A 252 19.58 -13.34 -2.05
C VAL A 252 19.18 -13.83 -3.44
N GLU A 253 18.44 -13.03 -4.20
CA GLU A 253 18.03 -13.36 -5.57
C GLU A 253 19.22 -13.51 -6.52
N GLU A 254 20.30 -12.76 -6.30
CA GLU A 254 21.57 -12.94 -7.02
C GLU A 254 22.27 -14.24 -6.63
N ASP A 255 22.36 -14.55 -5.33
CA ASP A 255 23.01 -15.78 -4.84
C ASP A 255 22.29 -17.05 -5.33
N ALA A 256 20.96 -17.03 -5.32
CA ALA A 256 20.11 -18.15 -5.74
C ALA A 256 20.19 -18.47 -7.24
N ARG A 257 20.64 -17.53 -8.09
CA ARG A 257 20.72 -17.75 -9.54
C ARG A 257 21.84 -18.70 -9.98
N HIS A 258 22.72 -19.16 -9.06
CA HIS A 258 23.75 -20.19 -9.28
C HIS A 258 24.58 -20.05 -10.57
N LEU A 259 24.72 -18.83 -11.09
CA LEU A 259 25.56 -18.57 -12.25
C LEU A 259 27.02 -18.72 -11.81
N LYS A 260 27.77 -19.65 -12.42
CA LYS A 260 29.20 -19.90 -12.11
C LYS A 260 30.10 -18.68 -12.37
N GLU A 261 29.58 -17.67 -13.06
CA GLU A 261 30.18 -16.35 -13.28
C GLU A 261 29.44 -15.23 -12.52
N SER A 262 28.69 -15.58 -11.47
CA SER A 262 27.84 -14.65 -10.69
C SER A 262 28.63 -13.44 -10.19
N ASN A 263 28.15 -12.27 -10.61
CA ASN A 263 28.68 -10.94 -10.42
C ASN A 263 29.11 -10.68 -8.96
N SER A 264 30.39 -10.95 -8.67
CA SER A 264 31.08 -10.46 -7.45
C SER A 264 30.85 -8.95 -7.28
N GLU A 265 30.65 -8.26 -8.41
CA GLU A 265 30.34 -6.84 -8.51
C GLU A 265 29.12 -6.41 -7.69
N LEU A 266 28.02 -7.18 -7.65
CA LEU A 266 26.82 -6.79 -6.87
C LEU A 266 27.08 -6.83 -5.36
N PHE A 267 27.77 -7.87 -4.90
CA PHE A 267 28.19 -7.99 -3.50
C PHE A 267 29.26 -6.94 -3.14
N HIS A 268 30.10 -6.55 -4.09
CA HIS A 268 31.04 -5.43 -3.89
C HIS A 268 30.32 -4.08 -3.87
N ALA A 269 29.31 -3.88 -4.71
CA ALA A 269 28.53 -2.65 -4.81
C ALA A 269 27.72 -2.36 -3.53
N SER A 270 27.17 -3.40 -2.90
CA SER A 270 26.47 -3.30 -1.62
C SER A 270 27.41 -3.03 -0.43
N SER A 271 28.72 -3.26 -0.59
CA SER A 271 29.78 -2.89 0.36
C SER A 271 29.50 -3.41 1.78
N GLU A 272 29.83 -2.63 2.82
CA GLU A 272 29.61 -3.01 4.23
C GLU A 272 28.13 -3.23 4.56
N ALA A 273 27.21 -2.51 3.92
CA ALA A 273 25.77 -2.71 4.09
C ALA A 273 25.37 -4.12 3.64
N GLY A 274 25.84 -4.55 2.47
CA GLY A 274 25.61 -5.90 1.96
C GLY A 274 26.14 -6.97 2.89
N LYS A 275 27.40 -6.83 3.37
CA LYS A 275 28.00 -7.79 4.31
C LYS A 275 27.22 -7.92 5.61
N LYS A 276 26.65 -6.82 6.11
CA LYS A 276 25.81 -6.82 7.32
C LYS A 276 24.47 -7.49 7.08
N LEU A 277 23.87 -7.25 5.91
CA LEU A 277 22.53 -7.73 5.59
C LEU A 277 22.50 -9.20 5.16
N TYR A 278 23.51 -9.65 4.41
CA TYR A 278 23.51 -10.97 3.80
C TYR A 278 24.92 -11.48 3.50
N ARG A 279 25.24 -12.71 3.91
CA ARG A 279 26.48 -13.38 3.52
C ARG A 279 26.21 -14.30 2.34
N ARG A 280 27.04 -14.16 1.30
CA ARG A 280 26.97 -14.99 0.09
C ARG A 280 27.06 -16.48 0.45
N GLY A 281 26.17 -17.30 -0.10
CA GLY A 281 26.04 -18.72 0.22
C GLY A 281 25.02 -19.01 1.33
N ASP A 282 24.55 -18.02 2.10
CA ASP A 282 23.62 -18.25 3.20
C ASP A 282 22.29 -18.85 2.72
N PHE A 283 21.88 -18.61 1.47
CA PHE A 283 20.68 -19.26 0.92
C PHE A 283 20.88 -20.78 0.83
N ALA A 284 21.99 -21.22 0.21
CA ALA A 284 22.32 -22.63 0.09
C ALA A 284 22.61 -23.28 1.46
N GLU A 285 23.30 -22.58 2.36
CA GLU A 285 23.60 -23.07 3.71
C GLU A 285 22.32 -23.28 4.54
N SER A 286 21.27 -22.46 4.33
CA SER A 286 20.03 -22.53 5.10
C SER A 286 19.19 -23.80 4.92
N GLN A 287 19.48 -24.60 3.89
CA GLN A 287 18.69 -25.78 3.49
C GLN A 287 17.21 -25.47 3.14
N ILE A 288 16.83 -24.19 3.00
CA ILE A 288 15.51 -23.80 2.50
C ILE A 288 15.52 -23.95 0.98
N THR A 289 14.80 -24.95 0.48
CA THR A 289 14.82 -25.32 -0.95
C THR A 289 14.13 -24.31 -1.88
N ASN A 290 13.31 -23.42 -1.33
CA ASN A 290 12.49 -22.48 -2.07
C ASN A 290 12.89 -21.04 -1.73
N LEU A 291 13.22 -20.26 -2.76
CA LEU A 291 13.63 -18.86 -2.63
C LEU A 291 12.56 -18.00 -1.95
N ASP A 292 11.29 -18.13 -2.33
CA ASP A 292 10.17 -17.38 -1.73
C ASP A 292 10.08 -17.65 -0.22
N SER A 293 10.21 -18.92 0.17
CA SER A 293 10.20 -19.33 1.58
C SER A 293 11.39 -18.75 2.34
N TYR A 294 12.55 -18.64 1.71
CA TYR A 294 13.71 -17.99 2.31
C TYR A 294 13.48 -16.49 2.48
N LEU A 295 13.02 -15.81 1.43
CA LEU A 295 12.74 -14.38 1.45
C LEU A 295 11.77 -14.03 2.58
N LEU A 296 10.63 -14.71 2.66
CA LEU A 296 9.63 -14.45 3.69
C LEU A 296 10.19 -14.69 5.11
N LYS A 297 10.98 -15.74 5.32
CA LYS A 297 11.49 -16.13 6.65
C LYS A 297 12.70 -15.33 7.12
N LYS A 298 13.61 -15.00 6.21
CA LYS A 298 14.96 -14.48 6.54
C LYS A 298 15.17 -13.03 6.13
N VAL A 299 14.40 -12.54 5.17
CA VAL A 299 14.56 -11.18 4.63
C VAL A 299 13.41 -10.29 5.08
N GLY A 300 12.19 -10.68 4.74
CA GLY A 300 10.97 -10.02 5.19
C GLY A 300 9.79 -10.30 4.26
N ILE A 301 8.66 -9.67 4.56
CA ILE A 301 7.42 -9.89 3.83
C ILE A 301 7.36 -8.95 2.62
N PHE A 302 7.09 -9.53 1.44
CA PHE A 302 7.00 -8.82 0.17
C PHE A 302 5.65 -9.10 -0.51
N PRO A 303 4.97 -8.07 -1.05
CA PRO A 303 3.69 -8.23 -1.75
C PRO A 303 3.72 -9.31 -2.84
N ASP A 304 4.64 -9.19 -3.79
CA ASP A 304 4.74 -10.07 -4.95
C ASP A 304 5.11 -11.50 -4.59
N VAL A 305 5.93 -11.71 -3.55
CA VAL A 305 6.28 -13.05 -3.04
C VAL A 305 5.05 -13.72 -2.40
N LEU A 306 4.22 -12.97 -1.66
CA LEU A 306 2.96 -13.50 -1.12
C LEU A 306 1.96 -13.81 -2.24
N GLU A 307 1.80 -12.90 -3.21
CA GLU A 307 0.94 -13.12 -4.37
C GLU A 307 1.38 -14.35 -5.17
N GLY A 308 2.68 -14.50 -5.42
CA GLY A 308 3.24 -15.69 -6.08
C GLY A 308 2.99 -16.98 -5.30
N LYS A 309 3.09 -16.94 -3.96
CA LYS A 309 2.78 -18.08 -3.09
C LYS A 309 1.30 -18.49 -3.19
N VAL A 310 0.38 -17.52 -3.20
CA VAL A 310 -1.06 -17.77 -3.42
C VAL A 310 -1.29 -18.43 -4.78
N MET A 311 -0.66 -17.92 -5.84
CA MET A 311 -0.83 -18.48 -7.19
C MET A 311 -0.31 -19.92 -7.27
N ARG A 312 0.81 -20.24 -6.62
CA ARG A 312 1.31 -21.62 -6.52
C ARG A 312 0.31 -22.55 -5.81
N HIS A 313 -0.30 -22.11 -4.71
CA HIS A 313 -1.33 -22.90 -4.03
C HIS A 313 -2.54 -23.17 -4.95
N PHE A 314 -2.94 -22.20 -5.77
CA PHE A 314 -3.96 -22.44 -6.79
C PHE A 314 -3.53 -23.44 -7.87
N GLU A 315 -2.28 -23.39 -8.34
CA GLU A 315 -1.74 -24.34 -9.33
C GLU A 315 -1.69 -25.77 -8.79
N GLU A 316 -1.44 -25.92 -7.48
CA GLU A 316 -1.44 -27.20 -6.77
C GLU A 316 -2.86 -27.71 -6.43
N GLY A 317 -3.90 -26.90 -6.70
CA GLY A 317 -5.28 -27.22 -6.34
C GLY A 317 -5.62 -27.01 -4.86
N ASP A 318 -4.71 -26.42 -4.08
CA ASP A 318 -4.91 -26.11 -2.66
C ASP A 318 -5.55 -24.71 -2.50
N HIS A 319 -6.85 -24.64 -2.82
CA HIS A 319 -7.63 -23.41 -2.69
C HIS A 319 -7.67 -22.85 -1.26
N VAL A 320 -7.58 -23.73 -0.26
CA VAL A 320 -7.68 -23.35 1.15
C VAL A 320 -6.42 -22.62 1.59
N SER A 321 -5.24 -23.16 1.28
CA SER A 321 -3.98 -22.48 1.54
C SER A 321 -3.83 -21.18 0.74
N ALA A 322 -4.39 -21.13 -0.48
CA ALA A 322 -4.45 -19.90 -1.26
C ALA A 322 -5.26 -18.80 -0.55
N MET A 323 -6.47 -19.12 -0.07
CA MET A 323 -7.31 -18.16 0.67
C MET A 323 -6.67 -17.73 2.00
N VAL A 324 -6.12 -18.67 2.78
CA VAL A 324 -5.47 -18.35 4.06
C VAL A 324 -4.26 -17.44 3.85
N THR A 325 -3.47 -17.68 2.81
CA THR A 325 -2.33 -16.81 2.47
C THR A 325 -2.80 -15.43 2.01
N GLY A 326 -3.90 -15.35 1.25
CA GLY A 326 -4.54 -14.09 0.85
C GLY A 326 -5.06 -13.28 2.04
N GLU A 327 -5.69 -13.93 3.01
CA GLU A 327 -6.16 -13.28 4.25
C GLU A 327 -4.99 -12.77 5.09
N PHE A 328 -3.92 -13.56 5.20
CA PHE A 328 -2.69 -13.12 5.85
C PHE A 328 -2.10 -11.89 5.17
N TYR A 329 -2.11 -11.83 3.83
CA TYR A 329 -1.61 -10.69 3.08
C TYR A 329 -2.36 -9.38 3.40
N MET A 330 -3.64 -9.45 3.72
CA MET A 330 -4.47 -8.29 4.09
C MET A 330 -4.19 -7.69 5.47
N LYS A 331 -3.38 -8.34 6.32
CA LYS A 331 -3.09 -7.83 7.66
C LYS A 331 -2.56 -6.38 7.62
N LYS A 332 -3.22 -5.50 8.35
CA LYS A 332 -2.99 -4.05 8.31
C LYS A 332 -1.55 -3.68 8.70
N GLU A 333 -0.93 -4.47 9.56
CA GLU A 333 0.44 -4.26 10.04
C GLU A 333 1.49 -4.60 8.97
N LEU A 334 1.13 -5.42 7.98
CA LEU A 334 2.08 -5.83 6.95
C LEU A 334 2.31 -4.68 5.96
N PHE A 335 1.26 -4.06 5.46
CA PHE A 335 1.37 -3.04 4.39
C PHE A 335 0.44 -1.85 4.66
N PRO A 336 0.70 -1.06 5.72
CA PRO A 336 -0.18 0.01 6.13
C PRO A 336 -0.33 1.06 5.02
N GLY A 337 -1.59 1.39 4.71
CA GLY A 337 -1.94 2.40 3.70
C GLY A 337 -1.96 1.91 2.25
N PHE A 338 -1.54 0.67 1.97
CA PHE A 338 -1.59 0.10 0.61
C PHE A 338 -2.90 -0.65 0.35
N GLY A 339 -3.55 -0.34 -0.78
CA GLY A 339 -4.78 -0.99 -1.22
C GLY A 339 -4.58 -2.36 -1.89
N ARG A 340 -3.42 -2.62 -2.51
CA ARG A 340 -3.13 -3.86 -3.25
C ARG A 340 -3.48 -5.16 -2.51
N PRO A 341 -3.18 -5.34 -1.21
CA PRO A 341 -3.56 -6.56 -0.50
C PRO A 341 -5.07 -6.86 -0.52
N PHE A 342 -5.90 -5.83 -0.39
CA PHE A 342 -7.36 -5.96 -0.43
C PHE A 342 -7.87 -6.25 -1.85
N VAL A 343 -7.26 -5.62 -2.86
CA VAL A 343 -7.55 -5.92 -4.28
C VAL A 343 -7.25 -7.38 -4.57
N PHE A 344 -6.06 -7.86 -4.22
CA PHE A 344 -5.65 -9.22 -4.48
C PHE A 344 -6.55 -10.23 -3.75
N SER A 345 -6.97 -9.93 -2.51
CA SER A 345 -7.96 -10.79 -1.84
C SER A 345 -9.31 -10.83 -2.55
N ALA A 346 -9.76 -9.73 -3.15
CA ALA A 346 -10.98 -9.74 -3.94
C ALA A 346 -10.83 -10.64 -5.19
N GLU A 347 -9.68 -10.58 -5.86
CA GLU A 347 -9.34 -11.46 -6.99
C GLU A 347 -9.33 -12.95 -6.58
N ILE A 348 -8.73 -13.29 -5.43
CA ILE A 348 -8.73 -14.65 -4.86
C ILE A 348 -10.16 -15.13 -4.63
N LEU A 349 -11.00 -14.31 -3.96
CA LEU A 349 -12.38 -14.64 -3.62
C LEU A 349 -13.24 -14.84 -4.88
N LEU A 350 -13.05 -14.02 -5.92
CA LEU A 350 -13.70 -14.24 -7.22
C LEU A 350 -13.28 -15.58 -7.83
N ARG A 351 -11.99 -15.91 -7.80
CA ARG A 351 -11.45 -17.13 -8.40
C ARG A 351 -12.02 -18.40 -7.76
N VAL A 352 -12.35 -18.37 -6.46
CA VAL A 352 -13.01 -19.47 -5.75
C VAL A 352 -14.54 -19.40 -5.76
N GLY A 353 -15.14 -18.46 -6.51
CA GLY A 353 -16.59 -18.33 -6.66
C GLY A 353 -17.32 -17.63 -5.51
N ARG A 354 -16.59 -17.00 -4.56
CA ARG A 354 -17.15 -16.26 -3.41
C ARG A 354 -17.43 -14.81 -3.78
N THR A 355 -18.33 -14.60 -4.74
CA THR A 355 -18.55 -13.30 -5.39
C THR A 355 -19.02 -12.19 -4.45
N SER A 356 -19.87 -12.50 -3.46
CA SER A 356 -20.34 -11.51 -2.47
C SER A 356 -19.21 -10.99 -1.59
N GLU A 357 -18.30 -11.88 -1.17
CA GLU A 357 -17.17 -11.50 -0.33
C GLU A 357 -16.10 -10.78 -1.12
N ALA A 358 -15.88 -11.19 -2.38
CA ALA A 358 -15.00 -10.48 -3.28
C ALA A 358 -15.46 -9.03 -3.49
N LYS A 359 -16.77 -8.82 -3.67
CA LYS A 359 -17.37 -7.50 -3.77
C LYS A 359 -17.09 -6.65 -2.52
N ASP A 360 -17.26 -7.21 -1.33
CA ASP A 360 -16.98 -6.49 -0.09
C ASP A 360 -15.48 -6.20 0.09
N ALA A 361 -14.60 -7.15 -0.27
CA ALA A 361 -13.15 -6.94 -0.26
C ALA A 361 -12.71 -5.82 -1.23
N ALA A 362 -13.27 -5.79 -2.44
CA ALA A 362 -12.99 -4.73 -3.42
C ALA A 362 -13.46 -3.35 -2.91
N ARG A 363 -14.61 -3.27 -2.24
CA ARG A 363 -15.08 -2.04 -1.60
C ARG A 363 -14.17 -1.57 -0.47
N VAL A 364 -13.59 -2.51 0.29
CA VAL A 364 -12.57 -2.17 1.29
C VAL A 364 -11.30 -1.65 0.61
N ALA A 365 -10.87 -2.28 -0.50
CA ALA A 365 -9.71 -1.84 -1.26
C ALA A 365 -9.85 -0.39 -1.73
N LEU A 366 -11.02 -0.02 -2.26
CA LEU A 366 -11.31 1.33 -2.76
C LEU A 366 -11.47 2.40 -1.66
N LYS A 367 -11.40 2.02 -0.38
CA LYS A 367 -11.22 2.98 0.74
C LYS A 367 -9.75 3.34 0.95
N SER A 368 -8.82 2.58 0.38
CA SER A 368 -7.39 2.92 0.38
C SER A 368 -7.12 3.89 -0.78
N PRO A 369 -6.00 4.65 -0.74
CA PRO A 369 -5.67 5.56 -1.84
C PRO A 369 -5.52 4.79 -3.16
N TRP A 370 -6.18 5.26 -4.21
CA TRP A 370 -6.34 4.54 -5.48
C TRP A 370 -5.02 4.31 -6.19
N TRP A 371 -4.07 5.23 -6.00
CA TRP A 371 -2.69 5.12 -6.47
C TRP A 371 -1.85 4.02 -5.78
N THR A 372 -2.43 3.29 -4.82
CA THR A 372 -1.79 2.14 -4.13
C THR A 372 -2.49 0.79 -4.42
N LEU A 373 -3.51 0.77 -5.28
CA LEU A 373 -4.28 -0.44 -5.60
C LEU A 373 -3.45 -1.47 -6.39
N GLY A 374 -2.44 -0.98 -7.11
CA GLY A 374 -1.59 -1.78 -7.96
C GLY A 374 -2.24 -2.25 -9.28
N CYS A 375 -3.43 -1.78 -9.59
CA CYS A 375 -4.11 -1.96 -10.88
C CYS A 375 -4.95 -0.71 -11.20
N LEU A 376 -5.74 -0.76 -12.27
CA LEU A 376 -6.65 0.33 -12.62
C LEU A 376 -7.79 0.40 -11.61
N TYR A 377 -8.24 1.61 -11.29
CA TYR A 377 -9.41 1.83 -10.45
C TYR A 377 -10.64 1.06 -11.00
N GLN A 378 -10.84 1.09 -12.32
CA GLN A 378 -11.98 0.47 -12.99
C GLN A 378 -12.03 -1.05 -12.79
N ASP A 379 -10.87 -1.71 -12.74
CA ASP A 379 -10.79 -3.16 -12.52
C ASP A 379 -11.36 -3.50 -11.14
N VAL A 380 -11.02 -2.71 -10.12
CA VAL A 380 -11.49 -2.92 -8.74
C VAL A 380 -12.95 -2.48 -8.59
N ALA A 381 -13.33 -1.36 -9.20
CA ALA A 381 -14.71 -0.85 -9.18
C ALA A 381 -15.69 -1.85 -9.82
N SER A 382 -15.27 -2.54 -10.88
CA SER A 382 -16.03 -3.62 -11.51
C SER A 382 -16.35 -4.75 -10.52
N ILE A 383 -15.35 -5.19 -9.74
CA ILE A 383 -15.54 -6.22 -8.70
C ILE A 383 -16.45 -5.70 -7.57
N ALA A 384 -16.26 -4.44 -7.17
CA ALA A 384 -17.06 -3.78 -6.13
C ALA A 384 -18.53 -3.54 -6.56
N GLN A 385 -18.83 -3.67 -7.85
CA GLN A 385 -20.07 -3.25 -8.50
C GLN A 385 -20.38 -1.80 -8.12
N TRP A 386 -19.39 -0.94 -8.30
CA TRP A 386 -19.52 0.50 -8.25
C TRP A 386 -19.50 1.05 -9.66
N ASP A 387 -20.48 1.89 -9.95
CA ASP A 387 -20.46 2.73 -11.14
C ASP A 387 -19.57 3.97 -10.87
N ASP A 388 -19.62 4.94 -11.77
CA ASP A 388 -18.83 6.17 -11.67
C ASP A 388 -19.23 7.09 -10.49
N GLU A 389 -20.24 6.70 -9.71
CA GLU A 389 -20.74 7.44 -8.53
C GLU A 389 -19.64 7.86 -7.56
N GLN A 390 -18.60 7.04 -7.35
CA GLN A 390 -17.49 7.42 -6.48
C GLN A 390 -16.58 8.47 -7.12
N ILE A 391 -16.35 8.39 -8.43
CA ILE A 391 -15.59 9.41 -9.16
C ILE A 391 -16.37 10.72 -9.13
N GLU A 392 -17.68 10.68 -9.39
CA GLU A 392 -18.57 11.84 -9.28
C GLU A 392 -18.58 12.44 -7.88
N TYR A 393 -18.65 11.61 -6.84
CA TYR A 393 -18.56 12.05 -5.45
C TYR A 393 -17.23 12.76 -5.15
N ILE A 394 -16.11 12.19 -5.59
CA ILE A 394 -14.80 12.82 -5.38
C ILE A 394 -14.71 14.14 -6.15
N ASN A 395 -15.19 14.18 -7.41
CA ASN A 395 -15.26 15.39 -8.21
C ASN A 395 -16.10 16.49 -7.53
N GLU A 396 -17.22 16.14 -6.92
CA GLU A 396 -18.03 17.08 -6.13
C GLU A 396 -17.25 17.57 -4.89
N LYS A 397 -16.54 16.67 -4.20
CA LYS A 397 -15.81 16.99 -2.98
C LYS A 397 -14.64 17.95 -3.17
N VAL A 398 -13.98 17.93 -4.32
CA VAL A 398 -12.86 18.83 -4.65
C VAL A 398 -13.33 20.22 -5.11
N THR A 399 -14.64 20.48 -5.18
CA THR A 399 -15.18 21.82 -5.48
C THR A 399 -15.25 22.73 -4.25
N GLU A 400 -15.33 24.04 -4.48
CA GLU A 400 -15.58 25.03 -3.41
C GLU A 400 -16.91 24.79 -2.69
N GLU A 401 -17.95 24.36 -3.42
CA GLU A 401 -19.22 23.95 -2.84
C GLU A 401 -19.04 22.78 -1.87
N GLY A 402 -18.34 21.72 -2.32
CA GLY A 402 -18.03 20.54 -1.52
C GLY A 402 -17.24 20.89 -0.26
N ARG A 403 -16.24 21.77 -0.39
CA ARG A 403 -15.45 22.32 0.72
C ARG A 403 -16.32 23.05 1.74
N ARG A 404 -17.21 23.94 1.27
CA ARG A 404 -18.13 24.71 2.12
C ARG A 404 -19.13 23.81 2.86
N GLU A 405 -19.59 22.73 2.23
CA GLU A 405 -20.45 21.77 2.89
C GLU A 405 -19.74 21.03 4.03
N ASP A 406 -18.50 20.62 3.82
CA ASP A 406 -17.71 19.93 4.83
C ASP A 406 -17.36 20.86 6.00
N LEU A 407 -17.12 22.15 5.74
CA LEU A 407 -17.03 23.19 6.78
C LEU A 407 -18.33 23.33 7.58
N LYS A 408 -19.50 23.34 6.91
CA LYS A 408 -20.81 23.40 7.58
C LYS A 408 -21.09 22.17 8.45
N LYS A 409 -20.54 21.00 8.08
CA LYS A 409 -20.59 19.77 8.87
C LYS A 409 -19.63 19.78 10.06
N GLY A 410 -18.80 20.82 10.20
CA GLY A 410 -17.90 21.02 11.34
C GLY A 410 -16.52 20.39 11.17
N LYS A 411 -16.15 19.94 9.96
CA LYS A 411 -14.78 19.46 9.72
C LYS A 411 -13.77 20.61 9.86
N ALA A 412 -12.62 20.32 10.46
CA ALA A 412 -11.54 21.30 10.59
C ALA A 412 -10.98 21.68 9.20
N PRO A 413 -10.65 22.96 8.94
CA PRO A 413 -10.14 23.39 7.63
C PRO A 413 -8.90 22.61 7.16
N ALA A 414 -7.98 22.30 8.06
CA ALA A 414 -6.79 21.50 7.75
C ALA A 414 -7.14 20.08 7.30
N GLN A 415 -8.13 19.43 7.94
CA GLN A 415 -8.58 18.10 7.55
C GLN A 415 -9.25 18.13 6.18
N ILE A 416 -10.04 19.16 5.88
CA ILE A 416 -10.68 19.32 4.56
C ILE A 416 -9.61 19.45 3.47
N ALA A 417 -8.54 20.21 3.72
CA ALA A 417 -7.43 20.32 2.78
C ALA A 417 -6.68 18.98 2.60
N LEU A 418 -6.51 18.18 3.66
CA LEU A 418 -5.92 16.84 3.53
C LEU A 418 -6.82 15.87 2.75
N ASP A 419 -8.12 15.88 3.01
CA ASP A 419 -9.11 15.09 2.27
C ASP A 419 -9.07 15.45 0.77
N GLU A 420 -9.03 16.75 0.46
CA GLU A 420 -8.93 17.25 -0.91
C GLU A 420 -7.63 16.81 -1.59
N ALA A 421 -6.48 16.89 -0.91
CA ALA A 421 -5.22 16.40 -1.46
C ALA A 421 -5.28 14.89 -1.79
N ALA A 422 -5.88 14.09 -0.91
CA ALA A 422 -6.06 12.65 -1.15
C ALA A 422 -6.97 12.39 -2.36
N PHE A 423 -8.08 13.11 -2.46
CA PHE A 423 -9.00 13.05 -3.59
C PHE A 423 -8.34 13.41 -4.92
N LEU A 424 -7.52 14.45 -4.96
CA LEU A 424 -6.82 14.86 -6.18
C LEU A 424 -5.77 13.83 -6.61
N LEU A 425 -5.07 13.19 -5.66
CA LEU A 425 -4.17 12.07 -5.95
C LEU A 425 -4.93 10.86 -6.53
N ASP A 426 -6.10 10.56 -5.98
CA ASP A 426 -6.95 9.46 -6.45
C ASP A 426 -7.47 9.74 -7.86
N LEU A 427 -7.96 10.95 -8.14
CA LEU A 427 -8.37 11.36 -9.49
C LEU A 427 -7.22 11.30 -10.50
N ALA A 428 -6.05 11.81 -10.13
CA ALA A 428 -4.85 11.76 -10.97
C ALA A 428 -4.44 10.32 -11.31
N SER A 429 -4.67 9.37 -10.41
CA SER A 429 -4.32 7.96 -10.59
C SER A 429 -5.13 7.27 -11.69
N ILE A 430 -6.37 7.72 -11.95
CA ILE A 430 -7.26 7.11 -12.93
C ILE A 430 -6.64 7.18 -14.34
N GLU A 431 -6.23 8.38 -14.76
CA GLU A 431 -5.67 8.61 -16.09
C GLU A 431 -4.14 8.67 -16.10
N GLY A 432 -3.50 8.76 -14.93
CA GLY A 432 -2.08 9.02 -14.78
C GLY A 432 -1.69 10.47 -15.07
N THR A 433 -2.60 11.42 -14.84
CA THR A 433 -2.45 12.85 -15.15
C THR A 433 -1.92 13.65 -13.95
N TRP A 434 -0.85 13.16 -13.32
CA TRP A 434 -0.27 13.73 -12.10
C TRP A 434 0.06 15.22 -12.20
N ALA A 435 0.54 15.66 -13.37
CA ALA A 435 0.95 17.05 -13.61
C ALA A 435 -0.20 18.04 -13.43
N ASP A 436 -1.43 17.65 -13.82
CA ASP A 436 -2.60 18.53 -13.83
C ASP A 436 -3.03 18.94 -12.41
N TYR A 437 -2.72 18.09 -11.43
CA TYR A 437 -3.13 18.26 -10.04
C TYR A 437 -2.00 18.70 -9.11
N THR A 438 -0.75 18.70 -9.58
CA THR A 438 0.44 18.90 -8.73
C THR A 438 0.39 20.20 -7.93
N GLU A 439 0.03 21.31 -8.59
CA GLU A 439 0.01 22.64 -7.94
C GLU A 439 -1.07 22.72 -6.87
N ARG A 440 -2.29 22.22 -7.15
CA ARG A 440 -3.39 22.21 -6.18
C ARG A 440 -3.09 21.26 -5.01
N ILE A 441 -2.54 20.07 -5.25
CA ILE A 441 -2.14 19.15 -4.19
C ILE A 441 -1.14 19.81 -3.23
N ALA A 442 -0.14 20.53 -3.75
CA ALA A 442 0.81 21.24 -2.92
C ALA A 442 0.15 22.35 -2.09
N GLU A 443 -0.80 23.09 -2.68
CA GLU A 443 -1.57 24.11 -1.97
C GLU A 443 -2.40 23.51 -0.83
N CYS A 444 -3.08 22.38 -1.07
CA CYS A 444 -3.81 21.66 -0.03
C CYS A 444 -2.90 21.27 1.16
N TYR A 445 -1.70 20.73 0.90
CA TYR A 445 -0.77 20.42 1.98
C TYR A 445 -0.28 21.67 2.73
N LYS A 446 -0.09 22.79 2.03
CA LYS A 446 0.25 24.07 2.65
C LYS A 446 -0.88 24.58 3.55
N GLU A 447 -2.13 24.52 3.07
CA GLU A 447 -3.34 24.88 3.84
C GLU A 447 -3.52 23.99 5.08
N ALA A 448 -3.13 22.72 5.00
CA ALA A 448 -3.10 21.79 6.13
C ALA A 448 -1.93 22.01 7.10
N GLY A 449 -1.02 22.96 6.83
CA GLY A 449 0.15 23.25 7.65
C GLY A 449 1.38 22.38 7.36
N LEU A 450 1.32 21.49 6.37
CA LEU A 450 2.41 20.62 5.92
C LEU A 450 3.28 21.33 4.86
N ASN A 451 3.85 22.48 5.23
CA ASN A 451 4.62 23.35 4.33
C ASN A 451 5.81 22.64 3.66
N GLU A 452 6.48 21.74 4.37
CA GLU A 452 7.63 21.01 3.82
C GLU A 452 7.21 20.00 2.75
N ILE A 453 6.05 19.36 2.91
CA ILE A 453 5.48 18.48 1.86
C ILE A 453 5.08 19.31 0.63
N ALA A 454 4.46 20.48 0.83
CA ALA A 454 4.12 21.38 -0.26
C ALA A 454 5.36 21.83 -1.05
N LYS A 455 6.44 22.22 -0.37
CA LYS A 455 7.72 22.57 -1.00
C LYS A 455 8.33 21.40 -1.75
N PHE A 456 8.32 20.21 -1.13
CA PHE A 456 8.79 18.99 -1.77
C PHE A 456 8.03 18.70 -3.06
N ILE A 457 6.70 18.77 -3.06
CA ILE A 457 5.89 18.52 -4.26
C ILE A 457 6.20 19.55 -5.36
N MET A 458 6.32 20.83 -5.00
CA MET A 458 6.57 21.92 -5.95
C MET A 458 8.01 22.02 -6.47
N TYR A 459 8.95 21.28 -5.90
CA TYR A 459 10.35 21.33 -6.32
C TYR A 459 10.50 20.96 -7.82
N ARG A 460 11.25 21.78 -8.56
CA ARG A 460 11.61 21.57 -9.96
C ARG A 460 13.14 21.73 -10.08
N ASP A 461 13.79 20.81 -10.80
CA ASP A 461 15.23 20.84 -11.10
C ASP A 461 15.63 22.03 -12.00
#